data_AF-A0A369BWC9-F1
#
_entry.id   AF-A0A369BWC9-F1
#
_cell.length_a   1.000
_cell.length_b   1.000
_cell.length_c   1.000
_cell.angle_alpha   90.00
_cell.angle_beta   90.00
_cell.angle_gamma   90.00
#
_symmetry.space_group_name_H-M   'P 1'
#
loop_
_entity.id
_entity.type
_entity.pdbx_description
1 polymer ?
#
loop_
_entity_poly.entity_id
_entity_poly.type
_entity_poly.pdbx_seq_one_letter_code
_entity_poly.pdbx_strand_id
1 'polypeptide(L)'
;MNNKKHWKALALLVLLLLLGGCASVPMEERDARDPFQGFNRAMYTFNDGLDTMLIKPMGEIYDAAVPAPVSRMVTNFFGNLDDVLSFLNALLQGKPVEAAEGFTRVVFNSTFGLLGVFDVASHMDLPKRNEDFGQTLGVWGIDSGPYVVLPFFGPSTVRDTFGLVVDTYTHPLAQVNPDEDRYWLYALDTVDTRADLLRAERVFDEAAMDPYVFLREGYLQRRERLILDGAAPPEEDQETE
;
A
#
# COMPACT_ATOMS: atom_id res chain seq x y z
N MET A 1 -38.43 -0.07 3.48
CA MET A 1 -38.05 -0.82 4.70
C MET A 1 -37.25 -2.12 4.43
N ASN A 2 -36.86 -2.44 3.19
CA ASN A 2 -36.19 -3.71 2.84
C ASN A 2 -34.64 -3.67 2.80
N ASN A 3 -34.00 -2.51 2.62
CA ASN A 3 -32.53 -2.46 2.46
C ASN A 3 -31.75 -2.92 3.70
N LYS A 4 -32.29 -2.71 4.91
CA LYS A 4 -31.67 -3.15 6.17
C LYS A 4 -31.63 -4.67 6.32
N LYS A 5 -32.51 -5.41 5.65
CA LYS A 5 -32.57 -6.88 5.70
C LYS A 5 -31.50 -7.49 4.79
N HIS A 6 -31.27 -6.89 3.61
CA HIS A 6 -30.22 -7.31 2.68
C HIS A 6 -28.82 -7.04 3.22
N TRP A 7 -28.58 -5.89 3.87
CA TRP A 7 -27.30 -5.61 4.53
C TRP A 7 -26.97 -6.57 5.67
N LYS A 8 -27.96 -6.95 6.49
CA LYS A 8 -27.77 -7.95 7.54
C LYS A 8 -27.48 -9.34 6.97
N ALA A 9 -28.15 -9.73 5.89
CA ALA A 9 -27.88 -11.00 5.21
C ALA A 9 -26.50 -11.02 4.54
N LEU A 10 -26.08 -9.90 3.93
CA LEU A 10 -24.75 -9.77 3.33
C LEU A 10 -23.65 -9.79 4.39
N ALA A 11 -23.82 -9.06 5.50
CA ALA A 11 -22.90 -9.09 6.63
C ALA A 11 -22.80 -10.48 7.27
N LEU A 12 -23.92 -11.21 7.37
CA LEU A 12 -23.94 -12.59 7.88
C LEU A 12 -23.23 -13.55 6.91
N LEU A 13 -23.41 -13.37 5.59
CA LEU A 13 -22.76 -14.19 4.57
C LEU A 13 -21.25 -13.94 4.55
N VAL A 14 -20.82 -12.67 4.64
CA VAL A 14 -19.41 -12.31 4.81
C VAL A 14 -18.86 -12.92 6.09
N LEU A 15 -19.55 -12.79 7.22
CA LEU A 15 -19.13 -13.39 8.50
C LEU A 15 -19.02 -14.93 8.43
N LEU A 16 -19.93 -15.60 7.72
CA LEU A 16 -19.91 -17.05 7.54
C LEU A 16 -18.76 -17.51 6.62
N LEU A 17 -18.45 -16.73 5.57
CA LEU A 17 -17.28 -16.99 4.71
C LEU A 17 -15.97 -16.77 5.47
N LEU A 18 -15.92 -15.79 6.38
CA LEU A 18 -14.76 -15.52 7.24
C LEU A 18 -14.50 -16.64 8.27
N LEU A 19 -15.54 -17.33 8.74
CA LEU A 19 -15.42 -18.40 9.75
C LEU A 19 -14.93 -19.74 9.19
N GLY A 20 -15.06 -19.99 7.88
CA GLY A 20 -14.66 -21.26 7.25
C GLY A 20 -13.16 -21.46 7.07
N GLY A 21 -12.34 -20.41 7.14
CA GLY A 21 -10.92 -20.45 6.82
C GLY A 21 -9.96 -20.76 7.98
N CYS A 22 -10.43 -20.75 9.23
CA CYS A 22 -9.53 -20.79 10.40
C CYS A 22 -8.96 -22.18 10.76
N ALA A 23 -9.37 -23.27 10.10
CA ALA A 23 -9.07 -24.63 10.57
C ALA A 23 -8.10 -25.45 9.70
N SER A 24 -7.57 -24.92 8.58
CA SER A 24 -6.95 -25.76 7.54
C SER A 24 -5.43 -25.59 7.34
N VAL A 25 -4.72 -24.83 8.18
CA VAL A 25 -3.27 -24.62 7.98
C VAL A 25 -2.45 -25.71 8.68
N PRO A 26 -1.62 -26.49 7.94
CA PRO A 26 -0.70 -27.48 8.51
C PRO A 26 0.27 -26.84 9.51
N MET A 27 0.65 -27.59 10.56
CA MET A 27 1.54 -27.07 11.62
C MET A 27 2.89 -26.58 11.08
N GLU A 28 3.43 -27.25 10.05
CA GLU A 28 4.72 -26.94 9.42
C GLU A 28 4.73 -25.62 8.64
N GLU A 29 3.56 -25.08 8.27
CA GLU A 29 3.43 -23.83 7.51
C GLU A 29 3.07 -22.61 8.37
N ARG A 30 2.91 -22.80 9.68
CA ARG A 30 2.51 -21.73 10.60
C ARG A 30 3.69 -20.80 10.89
N ASP A 31 3.46 -19.51 10.73
CA ASP A 31 4.39 -18.45 11.12
C ASP A 31 3.80 -17.68 12.32
N ALA A 32 4.60 -17.46 13.36
CA ALA A 32 4.16 -16.75 14.57
C ALA A 32 3.73 -15.30 14.28
N ARG A 33 4.29 -14.68 13.24
CA ARG A 33 3.94 -13.34 12.77
C ARG A 33 2.62 -13.34 11.98
N ASP A 34 2.12 -14.49 11.56
CA ASP A 34 0.91 -14.68 10.75
C ASP A 34 -0.11 -15.62 11.42
N PRO A 35 -0.64 -15.27 12.61
CA PRO A 35 -1.64 -16.09 13.30
C PRO A 35 -2.97 -16.16 12.54
N PHE A 36 -3.21 -15.25 11.59
CA PHE A 36 -4.43 -15.19 10.77
C PHE A 36 -4.26 -15.80 9.38
N GLN A 37 -3.27 -16.67 9.17
CA GLN A 37 -2.90 -17.21 7.85
C GLN A 37 -4.08 -17.77 7.03
N GLY A 38 -5.04 -18.43 7.66
CA GLY A 38 -6.24 -18.92 6.98
C GLY A 38 -7.10 -17.80 6.38
N PHE A 39 -7.34 -16.74 7.16
CA PHE A 39 -8.03 -15.54 6.68
C PHE A 39 -7.18 -14.80 5.64
N ASN A 40 -5.88 -14.67 5.88
CA ASN A 40 -4.97 -13.93 5.01
C ASN A 40 -4.82 -14.59 3.63
N ARG A 41 -4.71 -15.92 3.55
CA ARG A 41 -4.71 -16.66 2.27
C ARG A 41 -6.04 -16.51 1.53
N ALA A 42 -7.18 -16.47 2.24
CA ALA A 42 -8.49 -16.23 1.63
C ALA A 42 -8.61 -14.81 1.06
N MET A 43 -8.18 -13.79 1.81
CA MET A 43 -8.16 -12.41 1.33
C MET A 43 -7.15 -12.19 0.21
N TYR A 44 -6.01 -12.87 0.26
CA TYR A 44 -5.05 -12.90 -0.83
C TYR A 44 -5.69 -13.42 -2.11
N THR A 45 -6.38 -14.57 -2.05
CA THR A 45 -7.09 -15.15 -3.20
C THR A 45 -8.19 -14.22 -3.72
N PHE A 46 -8.90 -13.53 -2.83
CA PHE A 46 -9.90 -12.53 -3.21
C PHE A 46 -9.27 -11.36 -3.96
N ASN A 47 -8.18 -10.80 -3.45
CA ASN A 47 -7.47 -9.67 -4.06
C ASN A 47 -6.85 -10.07 -5.40
N ASP A 48 -6.23 -11.24 -5.47
CA ASP A 48 -5.64 -11.80 -6.69
C ASP A 48 -6.70 -12.05 -7.78
N GLY A 49 -7.86 -12.59 -7.39
CA GLY A 49 -9.00 -12.74 -8.29
C GLY A 49 -9.53 -11.40 -8.79
N LEU A 50 -9.67 -10.40 -7.93
CA LEU A 50 -10.08 -9.05 -8.31
C LEU A 50 -9.09 -8.41 -9.29
N ASP A 51 -7.80 -8.53 -9.00
CA ASP A 51 -6.74 -8.00 -9.86
C ASP A 51 -6.76 -8.67 -11.23
N THR A 52 -6.73 -10.00 -11.28
CA THR A 52 -6.71 -10.78 -12.52
C THR A 52 -7.96 -10.55 -13.37
N MET A 53 -9.14 -10.41 -12.75
CA MET A 53 -10.40 -10.26 -13.48
C MET A 53 -10.69 -8.82 -13.92
N LEU A 54 -10.18 -7.82 -13.20
CA LEU A 54 -10.57 -6.43 -13.40
C LEU A 54 -9.39 -5.47 -13.48
N ILE A 55 -8.56 -5.39 -12.44
CA ILE A 55 -7.57 -4.31 -12.32
C ILE A 55 -6.43 -4.48 -13.34
N LYS A 56 -5.90 -5.70 -13.49
CA LYS A 56 -4.84 -6.04 -14.45
C LYS A 56 -5.28 -5.82 -15.91
N PRO A 57 -6.43 -6.34 -16.38
CA PRO A 57 -6.92 -6.02 -17.73
C PRO A 57 -7.10 -4.52 -17.98
N MET A 58 -7.58 -3.76 -17.00
CA MET A 58 -7.71 -2.31 -17.11
C MET A 58 -6.34 -1.62 -17.19
N GLY A 59 -5.36 -2.08 -16.41
CA GLY A 59 -3.97 -1.63 -16.50
C GLY A 59 -3.33 -1.92 -17.86
N GLU A 60 -3.55 -3.10 -18.43
CA GLU A 60 -3.05 -3.46 -19.77
C GLU A 60 -3.68 -2.59 -20.87
N ILE A 61 -4.99 -2.31 -20.77
CA ILE A 61 -5.67 -1.40 -21.68
C ILE A 61 -5.11 0.02 -21.54
N TYR A 62 -4.89 0.48 -20.31
CA TYR A 62 -4.33 1.79 -20.04
C TYR A 62 -2.91 1.94 -20.58
N ASP A 63 -2.01 0.99 -20.31
CA ASP A 63 -0.63 0.96 -20.84
C ASP A 63 -0.60 0.95 -22.37
N ALA A 64 -1.54 0.24 -23.00
CA ALA A 64 -1.65 0.19 -24.46
C ALA A 64 -2.24 1.47 -25.08
N ALA A 65 -3.19 2.13 -24.40
CA ALA A 65 -3.93 3.27 -24.93
C ALA A 65 -3.27 4.63 -24.64
N VAL A 66 -2.58 4.75 -23.50
CA VAL A 66 -2.03 6.02 -23.02
C VAL A 66 -0.53 6.10 -23.35
N PRO A 67 -0.08 7.12 -24.11
CA PRO A 67 1.34 7.28 -24.40
C PRO A 67 2.17 7.44 -23.11
N ALA A 68 3.34 6.80 -23.06
CA ALA A 68 4.22 6.82 -21.88
C ALA A 68 4.50 8.22 -21.27
N PRO A 69 4.64 9.33 -22.04
CA PRO A 69 4.76 10.65 -21.43
C PRO A 69 3.52 11.08 -20.64
N VAL A 70 2.32 10.69 -21.09
CA VAL A 70 1.06 11.02 -20.43
C VAL A 70 0.85 10.16 -19.18
N SER A 71 1.10 8.85 -19.26
CA SER A 71 1.04 8.00 -18.06
C SER A 71 1.99 8.50 -16.98
N ARG A 72 3.25 8.83 -17.32
CA ARG A 72 4.17 9.45 -16.35
C ARG A 72 3.64 10.76 -15.74
N MET A 73 2.92 11.58 -16.49
CA MET A 73 2.29 12.80 -15.96
C MET A 73 1.21 12.47 -14.92
N VAL A 74 0.44 11.40 -15.13
CA VAL A 74 -0.55 10.90 -14.18
C VAL A 74 0.15 10.36 -12.91
N THR A 75 1.18 9.52 -13.09
CA THR A 75 1.98 8.99 -11.99
C THR A 75 2.62 10.10 -11.14
N ASN A 76 3.17 11.13 -11.78
CA ASN A 76 3.77 12.26 -11.07
C ASN A 76 2.72 13.09 -10.31
N PHE A 77 1.53 13.28 -10.89
CA PHE A 77 0.44 14.01 -10.25
C PHE A 77 0.04 13.33 -8.93
N PHE A 78 -0.26 12.03 -8.95
CA PHE A 78 -0.57 11.29 -7.72
C PHE A 78 0.63 11.22 -6.78
N GLY A 79 1.82 11.01 -7.33
CA GLY A 79 3.05 11.02 -6.55
C GLY A 79 3.34 12.33 -5.82
N ASN A 80 2.91 13.49 -6.35
CA ASN A 80 3.00 14.78 -5.66
C ASN A 80 1.99 14.89 -4.50
N LEU A 81 0.83 14.23 -4.59
CA LEU A 81 -0.12 14.15 -3.48
C LEU A 81 0.43 13.25 -2.36
N ASP A 82 1.06 12.13 -2.72
CA ASP A 82 1.76 11.26 -1.77
C ASP A 82 2.93 12.00 -1.07
N ASP A 83 3.68 12.82 -1.81
CA ASP A 83 4.79 13.61 -1.25
C ASP A 83 4.30 14.54 -0.12
N VAL A 84 3.03 14.99 -0.14
CA VAL A 84 2.42 15.76 0.96
C VAL A 84 2.31 14.92 2.23
N LEU A 85 1.79 13.69 2.12
CA LEU A 85 1.70 12.79 3.26
C LEU A 85 3.08 12.36 3.75
N SER A 86 3.99 12.07 2.84
CA SER A 86 5.35 11.68 3.19
C SER A 86 6.07 12.80 3.93
N PHE A 87 5.91 14.06 3.51
CA PHE A 87 6.44 15.21 4.24
C PHE A 87 5.88 15.30 5.66
N LEU A 88 4.56 15.17 5.83
CA LEU A 88 3.93 15.25 7.15
C LEU A 88 4.39 14.10 8.06
N ASN A 89 4.51 12.89 7.54
CA ASN A 89 5.01 11.74 8.29
C ASN A 89 6.50 11.90 8.64
N ALA A 90 7.34 12.40 7.74
CA ALA A 90 8.74 12.70 8.06
C ALA A 90 8.87 13.72 9.21
N LEU A 91 8.01 14.75 9.25
CA LEU A 91 7.94 15.67 10.38
C LEU A 91 7.56 14.96 11.69
N LEU A 92 6.52 14.10 11.64
CA LEU A 92 6.06 13.35 12.81
C LEU A 92 7.09 12.33 13.30
N GLN A 93 7.92 11.80 12.41
CA GLN A 93 9.03 10.89 12.72
C GLN A 93 10.27 11.62 13.24
N GLY A 94 10.29 12.96 13.23
CA GLY A 94 11.45 13.74 13.67
C GLY A 94 12.63 13.66 12.70
N LYS A 95 12.36 13.50 11.40
CA LYS A 95 13.33 13.39 10.30
C LYS A 95 13.41 14.73 9.53
N PRO A 96 14.18 15.74 10.02
CA PRO A 96 14.12 17.10 9.49
C PRO A 96 14.68 17.24 8.06
N VAL A 97 15.64 16.39 7.67
CA VAL A 97 16.23 16.44 6.32
C VAL A 97 15.20 15.92 5.31
N GLU A 98 14.64 14.75 5.57
CA GLU A 98 13.63 14.08 4.77
C GLU A 98 12.36 14.94 4.67
N ALA A 99 11.96 15.58 5.77
CA ALA A 99 10.86 16.54 5.76
C ALA A 99 11.16 17.76 4.89
N ALA A 100 12.38 18.32 4.95
CA ALA A 100 12.76 19.45 4.10
C ALA A 100 12.82 19.05 2.61
N GLU A 101 13.32 17.86 2.30
CA GLU A 101 13.32 17.29 0.95
C GLU A 101 11.89 17.14 0.42
N GLY A 102 11.02 16.46 1.18
CA GLY A 102 9.61 16.25 0.82
C GLY A 102 8.85 17.56 0.65
N PHE A 103 9.03 18.52 1.58
CA PHE A 103 8.47 19.86 1.44
C PHE A 103 8.92 20.56 0.16
N THR A 104 10.22 20.48 -0.16
CA THR A 104 10.77 21.09 -1.36
C THR A 104 10.19 20.43 -2.62
N ARG A 105 10.07 19.10 -2.64
CA ARG A 105 9.41 18.36 -3.73
C ARG A 105 7.99 18.86 -3.95
N VAL A 106 7.16 18.88 -2.90
CA VAL A 106 5.76 19.36 -2.97
C VAL A 106 5.69 20.79 -3.50
N VAL A 107 6.51 21.71 -2.97
CA VAL A 107 6.48 23.11 -3.39
C VAL A 107 6.85 23.26 -4.86
N PHE A 108 7.96 22.67 -5.29
CA PHE A 108 8.45 22.84 -6.66
C PHE A 108 7.56 22.13 -7.69
N ASN A 109 7.15 20.89 -7.41
CA ASN A 109 6.29 20.14 -8.31
C ASN A 109 4.88 20.77 -8.38
N SER A 110 4.38 21.32 -7.27
CA SER A 110 3.09 21.99 -7.30
C SER A 110 3.11 23.33 -8.02
N THR A 111 4.19 24.12 -7.87
CA THR A 111 4.27 25.48 -8.42
C THR A 111 4.83 25.53 -9.84
N PHE A 112 5.98 24.88 -10.08
CA PHE A 112 6.66 24.87 -11.38
C PHE A 112 6.30 23.63 -12.21
N GLY A 113 5.90 22.54 -11.55
CA GLY A 113 5.52 21.29 -12.18
C GLY A 113 4.03 21.16 -12.53
N LEU A 114 3.25 22.25 -12.45
CA LEU A 114 1.79 22.26 -12.66
C LEU A 114 1.06 21.24 -11.76
N LEU A 115 1.05 21.46 -10.44
CA LEU A 115 0.39 20.58 -9.46
C LEU A 115 0.95 19.14 -9.43
N GLY A 116 2.20 18.96 -9.84
CA GLY A 116 2.86 17.67 -9.86
C GLY A 116 2.81 16.92 -11.19
N VAL A 117 2.16 17.45 -12.22
CA VAL A 117 2.16 16.84 -13.57
C VAL A 117 3.59 16.64 -14.10
N PHE A 118 4.48 17.59 -13.82
CA PHE A 118 5.91 17.49 -14.13
C PHE A 118 6.73 17.41 -12.84
N ASP A 119 7.55 16.36 -12.70
CA ASP A 119 8.48 16.21 -11.58
C ASP A 119 9.76 17.04 -11.80
N VAL A 120 9.67 18.31 -11.44
CA VAL A 120 10.79 19.26 -11.47
C VAL A 120 11.80 18.93 -10.38
N ALA A 121 11.33 18.49 -9.21
CA ALA A 121 12.17 18.24 -8.05
C ALA A 121 13.15 17.08 -8.25
N SER A 122 12.79 16.06 -9.04
CA SER A 122 13.72 14.99 -9.39
C SER A 122 14.93 15.47 -10.22
N HIS A 123 14.82 16.61 -10.92
CA HIS A 123 15.97 17.23 -11.62
C HIS A 123 16.88 18.02 -10.65
N MET A 124 16.48 18.14 -9.39
CA MET A 124 17.24 18.79 -8.31
C MET A 124 17.91 17.77 -7.38
N ASP A 125 17.95 16.50 -7.79
CA ASP A 125 18.48 15.37 -7.00
C ASP A 125 17.77 15.16 -5.65
N LEU A 126 16.50 15.60 -5.54
CA LEU A 126 15.69 15.38 -4.34
C LEU A 126 15.08 13.97 -4.38
N PRO A 127 15.49 13.04 -3.49
CA PRO A 127 14.98 11.68 -3.51
C PRO A 127 13.49 11.66 -3.15
N LYS A 128 12.71 10.84 -3.86
CA LYS A 128 11.33 10.56 -3.45
C LYS A 128 11.34 9.63 -2.25
N ARG A 129 10.59 9.99 -1.20
CA ARG A 129 10.37 9.19 0.01
C ARG A 129 8.90 8.80 0.07
N ASN A 130 8.62 7.65 0.67
CA ASN A 130 7.27 7.13 0.82
C ASN A 130 7.04 6.85 2.30
N GLU A 131 7.00 7.91 3.11
CA GLU A 131 6.72 7.84 4.55
C GLU A 131 5.21 7.79 4.80
N ASP A 132 4.77 6.88 5.66
CA ASP A 132 3.36 6.69 6.02
C ASP A 132 3.16 6.66 7.54
N PHE A 133 1.91 6.76 7.99
CA PHE A 133 1.61 6.83 9.42
C PHE A 133 1.93 5.50 10.13
N GLY A 134 1.88 4.37 9.43
CA GLY A 134 2.35 3.09 9.97
C GLY A 134 3.85 3.11 10.30
N GLN A 135 4.67 3.70 9.43
CA GLN A 135 6.10 3.92 9.68
C GLN A 135 6.30 4.87 10.84
N THR A 136 5.51 5.96 10.91
CA THR A 136 5.52 6.88 12.04
C THR A 136 5.30 6.14 13.35
N LEU A 137 4.23 5.35 13.48
CA LEU A 137 3.99 4.54 14.68
C LEU A 137 5.17 3.59 14.99
N GLY A 138 5.78 3.00 13.97
CA GLY A 138 6.97 2.16 14.11
C GLY A 138 8.18 2.89 14.68
N VAL A 139 8.48 4.10 14.18
CA VAL A 139 9.57 4.95 14.70
C VAL A 139 9.34 5.33 16.16
N TRP A 140 8.07 5.51 16.55
CA TRP A 140 7.69 5.77 17.95
C TRP A 140 7.62 4.51 18.83
N GLY A 141 8.08 3.35 18.33
CA GLY A 141 8.23 2.12 19.11
C GLY A 141 6.95 1.29 19.22
N ILE A 142 5.95 1.52 18.37
CA ILE A 142 4.78 0.64 18.30
C ILE A 142 5.11 -0.56 17.42
N ASP A 143 5.03 -1.74 18.02
CA ASP A 143 5.23 -3.01 17.32
C ASP A 143 4.25 -3.17 16.16
N SER A 144 4.70 -3.83 15.10
CA SER A 144 3.86 -4.10 13.92
C SER A 144 2.60 -4.90 14.28
N GLY A 145 2.73 -5.82 15.23
CA GLY A 145 1.72 -6.82 15.55
C GLY A 145 1.56 -7.84 14.41
N PRO A 146 0.52 -8.69 14.48
CA PRO A 146 0.26 -9.72 13.49
C PRO A 146 0.14 -9.18 12.05
N TYR A 147 0.66 -9.96 11.11
CA TYR A 147 0.43 -9.80 9.68
C TYR A 147 -1.05 -10.03 9.34
N VAL A 148 -1.58 -9.18 8.47
CA VAL A 148 -2.96 -9.26 7.99
C VAL A 148 -3.02 -8.89 6.53
N VAL A 149 -3.82 -9.61 5.74
CA VAL A 149 -4.14 -9.24 4.37
C VAL A 149 -5.52 -8.60 4.36
N LEU A 150 -5.58 -7.33 3.98
CA LEU A 150 -6.81 -6.57 3.88
C LEU A 150 -7.46 -6.80 2.51
N PRO A 151 -8.79 -6.94 2.44
CA PRO A 151 -9.47 -6.94 1.15
C PRO A 151 -9.25 -5.59 0.45
N PHE A 152 -9.05 -5.60 -0.86
CA PHE A 152 -8.72 -4.47 -1.74
C PHE A 152 -7.34 -3.83 -1.52
N PHE A 153 -6.83 -3.76 -0.28
CA PHE A 153 -5.58 -3.06 0.05
C PHE A 153 -4.35 -3.97 0.11
N GLY A 154 -4.53 -5.29 0.27
CA GLY A 154 -3.43 -6.25 0.25
C GLY A 154 -2.68 -6.41 1.60
N PRO A 155 -1.40 -6.79 1.56
CA PRO A 155 -0.56 -7.04 2.75
C PRO A 155 -0.48 -5.86 3.72
N SER A 156 -0.61 -6.14 5.01
CA SER A 156 -0.49 -5.17 6.09
C SER A 156 -0.02 -5.83 7.41
N THR A 157 0.18 -5.02 8.44
CA THR A 157 0.24 -5.45 9.84
C THR A 157 -0.86 -4.76 10.63
N VAL A 158 -1.15 -5.17 11.87
CA VAL A 158 -2.15 -4.48 12.70
C VAL A 158 -1.82 -2.99 12.84
N ARG A 159 -0.56 -2.65 13.13
CA ARG A 159 -0.10 -1.26 13.19
C ARG A 159 -0.28 -0.54 11.86
N ASP A 160 0.20 -1.15 10.78
CA ASP A 160 0.17 -0.53 9.46
C ASP A 160 -1.26 -0.38 8.92
N THR A 161 -2.20 -1.21 9.39
CA THR A 161 -3.64 -1.06 9.11
C THR A 161 -4.22 0.19 9.77
N PHE A 162 -3.83 0.48 11.02
CA PHE A 162 -4.17 1.76 11.65
C PHE A 162 -3.50 2.94 10.94
N GLY A 163 -2.25 2.76 10.52
CA GLY A 163 -1.52 3.69 9.65
C GLY A 163 -2.33 4.07 8.42
N LEU A 164 -2.69 3.06 7.62
CA LEU A 164 -3.46 3.18 6.40
C LEU A 164 -4.78 3.96 6.60
N VAL A 165 -5.49 3.72 7.71
CA VAL A 165 -6.74 4.44 8.00
C VAL A 165 -6.46 5.93 8.16
N VAL A 166 -5.46 6.30 8.95
CA VAL A 166 -5.07 7.70 9.17
C VAL A 166 -4.65 8.34 7.84
N ASP A 167 -3.75 7.69 7.11
CA ASP A 167 -3.25 8.18 5.82
C ASP A 167 -4.40 8.35 4.81
N THR A 168 -5.36 7.42 4.77
CA THR A 168 -6.53 7.52 3.88
C THR A 168 -7.36 8.77 4.17
N TYR A 169 -7.56 9.13 5.44
CA TYR A 169 -8.34 10.32 5.80
C TYR A 169 -7.58 11.63 5.62
N THR A 170 -6.25 11.61 5.79
CA THR A 170 -5.41 12.80 5.65
C THR A 170 -4.95 13.03 4.22
N HIS A 171 -5.06 12.03 3.33
CA HIS A 171 -4.65 12.13 1.94
C HIS A 171 -5.38 13.29 1.22
N PRO A 172 -4.69 14.10 0.39
CA PRO A 172 -5.33 15.18 -0.38
C PRO A 172 -6.54 14.72 -1.23
N LEU A 173 -6.46 13.53 -1.84
CA LEU A 173 -7.59 12.93 -2.58
C LEU A 173 -8.85 12.75 -1.73
N ALA A 174 -8.72 12.50 -0.43
CA ALA A 174 -9.88 12.34 0.46
C ALA A 174 -10.70 13.64 0.56
N GLN A 175 -10.09 14.79 0.26
CA GLN A 175 -10.72 16.11 0.34
C GLN A 175 -11.40 16.53 -0.98
N VAL A 176 -11.27 15.74 -2.05
CA VAL A 176 -11.89 16.03 -3.35
C VAL A 176 -13.41 15.87 -3.26
N ASN A 177 -14.12 16.87 -3.76
CA ASN A 177 -15.58 16.90 -3.83
C ASN A 177 -16.01 17.32 -5.25
N PRO A 178 -17.06 16.71 -5.82
CA PRO A 178 -17.94 15.68 -5.24
C PRO A 178 -17.28 14.30 -5.08
N ASP A 179 -17.94 13.40 -4.33
CA ASP A 179 -17.45 12.03 -4.08
C ASP A 179 -17.20 11.24 -5.38
N GLU A 180 -17.99 11.52 -6.43
CA GLU A 180 -17.83 10.88 -7.74
C GLU A 180 -16.45 11.14 -8.35
N ASP A 181 -15.99 12.40 -8.34
CA ASP A 181 -14.68 12.79 -8.87
C ASP A 181 -13.57 12.10 -8.07
N ARG A 182 -13.73 12.01 -6.75
CA ARG A 182 -12.79 11.30 -5.88
C ARG A 182 -12.69 9.82 -6.22
N TYR A 183 -13.83 9.14 -6.45
CA TYR A 183 -13.82 7.73 -6.83
C TYR A 183 -13.17 7.50 -8.20
N TRP A 184 -13.39 8.40 -9.16
CA TRP A 184 -12.70 8.35 -10.45
C TRP A 184 -11.19 8.56 -10.33
N LEU A 185 -10.74 9.46 -9.46
CA LEU A 185 -9.32 9.67 -9.20
C LEU A 185 -8.68 8.43 -8.56
N TYR A 186 -9.32 7.80 -7.55
CA TYR A 186 -8.82 6.55 -6.99
C TYR A 186 -8.76 5.42 -8.02
N ALA A 187 -9.77 5.32 -8.88
CA ALA A 187 -9.78 4.32 -9.95
C ALA A 187 -8.65 4.56 -10.95
N LEU A 188 -8.43 5.82 -11.35
CA LEU A 188 -7.34 6.19 -12.25
C LEU A 188 -5.97 5.88 -11.64
N ASP A 189 -5.75 6.28 -10.38
CA ASP A 189 -4.50 6.02 -9.65
C ASP A 189 -4.23 4.52 -9.51
N THR A 190 -5.26 3.73 -9.19
CA THR A 190 -5.17 2.27 -9.09
C THR A 190 -4.76 1.64 -10.44
N VAL A 191 -5.38 2.10 -11.53
CA VAL A 191 -5.09 1.58 -12.87
C VAL A 191 -3.71 2.01 -13.36
N ASP A 192 -3.32 3.28 -13.16
CA ASP A 192 -1.99 3.80 -13.53
C ASP A 192 -0.89 3.06 -12.74
N THR A 193 -1.05 2.93 -11.42
CA THR A 193 -0.13 2.16 -10.58
C THR A 193 -0.04 0.71 -11.04
N ARG A 194 -1.18 0.05 -11.35
CA ARG A 194 -1.15 -1.33 -11.82
C ARG A 194 -0.43 -1.46 -13.16
N ALA A 195 -0.65 -0.52 -14.08
CA ALA A 195 0.01 -0.48 -15.38
C ALA A 195 1.54 -0.42 -15.24
N ASP A 196 2.04 0.41 -14.33
CA ASP A 196 3.48 0.51 -14.04
C ASP A 196 4.07 -0.79 -13.48
N LEU A 197 3.27 -1.55 -12.72
CA LEU A 197 3.67 -2.82 -12.11
C LEU A 197 3.63 -4.02 -13.07
N LEU A 198 2.97 -3.93 -14.22
CA LEU A 198 2.86 -5.05 -15.19
C LEU A 198 4.23 -5.60 -15.62
N ARG A 199 5.26 -4.74 -15.69
CA ARG A 199 6.63 -5.15 -16.05
C ARG A 199 7.34 -5.91 -14.92
N ALA A 200 7.08 -5.52 -13.67
CA ALA A 200 7.70 -6.13 -12.49
C ALA A 200 7.07 -7.48 -12.13
N GLU A 201 5.77 -7.64 -12.38
CA GLU A 201 5.01 -8.86 -12.09
C GLU A 201 5.57 -10.12 -12.77
N ARG A 202 6.04 -10.02 -14.02
CA ARG A 202 6.59 -11.17 -14.77
C ARG A 202 7.75 -11.85 -14.04
N VAL A 203 8.52 -11.08 -13.27
CA VAL A 203 9.64 -11.61 -12.47
C VAL A 203 9.13 -12.33 -11.22
N PHE A 204 7.99 -11.90 -10.69
CA PHE A 204 7.38 -12.45 -9.48
C PHE A 204 6.70 -13.80 -9.75
N ASP A 205 5.91 -13.90 -10.82
CA ASP A 205 5.18 -15.11 -11.20
C ASP A 205 6.10 -16.30 -11.53
N GLU A 206 7.31 -16.03 -12.03
CA GLU A 206 8.29 -17.06 -12.41
C GLU A 206 9.11 -17.59 -11.21
N ALA A 207 9.14 -16.86 -10.09
CA ALA A 207 10.11 -17.09 -9.01
C ALA A 207 9.52 -17.78 -7.76
N ALA A 208 8.21 -17.71 -7.53
CA ALA A 208 7.61 -18.12 -6.25
C ALA A 208 6.89 -19.48 -6.33
N MET A 209 7.28 -20.43 -5.47
CA MET A 209 6.57 -21.71 -5.29
C MET A 209 5.28 -21.56 -4.48
N ASP A 210 5.24 -20.61 -3.55
CA ASP A 210 4.03 -20.13 -2.85
C ASP A 210 4.00 -18.59 -2.91
N PRO A 211 3.22 -18.00 -3.82
CA PRO A 211 3.11 -16.55 -3.99
C PRO A 211 2.65 -15.80 -2.74
N TYR A 212 1.80 -16.42 -1.91
CA TYR A 212 1.31 -15.80 -0.68
C TYR A 212 2.44 -15.64 0.35
N VAL A 213 3.21 -16.71 0.58
CA VAL A 213 4.33 -16.67 1.53
C VAL A 213 5.39 -15.70 1.04
N PHE A 214 5.72 -15.72 -0.26
CA PHE A 214 6.68 -14.79 -0.83
C PHE A 214 6.24 -13.33 -0.65
N LEU A 215 4.96 -13.04 -0.89
CA LEU A 215 4.40 -11.71 -0.68
C LEU A 215 4.46 -11.27 0.79
N ARG A 216 4.13 -12.16 1.73
CA ARG A 216 4.21 -11.89 3.17
C ARG A 216 5.63 -11.55 3.60
N GLU A 217 6.61 -12.40 3.28
CA GLU A 217 8.01 -12.19 3.67
C GLU A 217 8.57 -10.91 3.03
N GLY A 218 8.29 -10.70 1.74
CA GLY A 218 8.71 -9.49 1.04
C GLY A 218 8.11 -8.22 1.64
N TYR A 219 6.83 -8.27 2.03
CA TYR A 219 6.17 -7.16 2.72
C TYR A 219 6.82 -6.87 4.07
N LEU A 220 6.95 -7.87 4.95
CA LEU A 220 7.49 -7.70 6.30
C LEU A 220 8.94 -7.18 6.25
N GLN A 221 9.78 -7.75 5.39
CA GLN A 221 11.15 -7.29 5.20
C GLN A 221 11.21 -5.84 4.67
N ARG A 222 10.34 -5.49 3.72
CA ARG A 222 10.28 -4.11 3.20
C ARG A 222 9.86 -3.12 4.28
N ARG A 223 8.86 -3.46 5.12
CA ARG A 223 8.37 -2.58 6.19
C ARG A 223 9.44 -2.30 7.24
N GLU A 224 10.16 -3.34 7.65
CA GLU A 224 11.27 -3.19 8.58
C GLU A 224 12.35 -2.27 8.02
N ARG A 225 12.75 -2.46 6.76
CA ARG A 225 13.70 -1.57 6.08
C ARG A 225 13.23 -0.13 5.99
N LEU A 226 11.94 0.10 5.72
CA LEU A 226 11.40 1.45 5.64
C LEU A 226 11.45 2.17 6.99
N ILE A 227 11.10 1.49 8.08
CA ILE A 227 11.15 2.06 9.44
C ILE A 227 12.59 2.36 9.86
N LEU A 228 13.54 1.53 9.44
CA LEU A 228 14.96 1.68 9.76
C LEU A 228 15.73 2.53 8.74
N ASP A 229 15.06 3.20 7.79
CA ASP A 229 15.68 4.01 6.73
C ASP A 229 16.74 3.25 5.90
N GLY A 230 16.53 1.94 5.72
CA GLY A 230 17.44 1.05 4.99
C GLY A 230 18.63 0.56 5.82
N ALA A 231 18.71 0.89 7.11
CA ALA A 231 19.66 0.26 8.03
C ALA A 231 19.33 -1.22 8.23
N ALA A 232 20.35 -2.01 8.58
CA ALA A 232 20.14 -3.40 8.95
C ALA A 232 19.34 -3.47 10.27
N PRO A 233 18.46 -4.47 10.44
CA PRO A 233 17.84 -4.73 11.73
C PRO A 233 18.92 -4.90 12.80
N PRO A 234 18.69 -4.47 14.05
CA PRO A 234 19.51 -4.91 15.17
C PRO A 234 19.57 -6.44 15.14
N GLU A 235 20.75 -7.04 15.30
CA GLU A 235 20.82 -8.49 15.48
C GLU A 235 19.93 -8.85 16.67
N GLU A 236 18.94 -9.72 16.47
CA GLU A 236 18.22 -10.31 17.58
C GLU A 236 19.28 -10.99 18.44
N ASP A 237 19.52 -10.46 19.64
CA ASP A 237 20.32 -11.12 20.65
C ASP A 237 19.72 -12.51 20.80
N GLN A 238 20.39 -13.51 20.25
CA GLN A 238 20.07 -14.90 20.51
C GLN A 238 20.29 -15.06 22.00
N GLU A 239 19.22 -14.91 22.80
CA GLU A 239 19.22 -15.31 24.19
C GLU A 239 19.65 -16.77 24.19
N THR A 240 20.91 -16.97 24.57
CA THR A 240 21.50 -18.28 24.79
C THR A 240 20.72 -18.94 25.92
N GLU A 241 19.81 -19.85 25.57
CA GLU A 241 19.33 -20.88 26.50
C GLU A 241 20.40 -21.95 26.72
#